data_AF-A0A2D7NHU0-F1
#
_entry.id   AF-A0A2D7NHU0-F1
#
_cell.length_a   1.000
_cell.length_b   1.000
_cell.length_c   1.000
_cell.angle_alpha   90.00
_cell.angle_beta   90.00
_cell.angle_gamma   90.00
#
_symmetry.space_group_name_H-M   'P 1'
#
loop_
_entity.id
_entity.type
_entity.pdbx_description
1 polymer ?
#
loop_
_entity_poly.entity_id
_entity_poly.type
_entity_poly.pdbx_seq_one_letter_code
_entity_poly.pdbx_strand_id
1 'polypeptide(L)'
;MTGETNPPAREGLRLTRGIPLILICLLLVGFCSLIVLAVLPNSTFAPPLESSEQIDARARSFERAFTAEFTRVRPSAEPWGIRVREQDLNAWLWARFPDWVAHFDGVDAVAAQPLLQANLEQGRIQLMTRSLIFAFTPVVEARRTRIHPAHGCALGLLPLPRALFGWTASAIDLDQMSSALAGSEASQRIPAKAEFEETSTSGVSLPAGFFLGDGRTVDLLEVQTDDGALVLVFQTTR
;
A
#
# COMPACT_ATOMS: atom_id res chain seq x y z
N MET A 1 -28.84 82.63 25.20
CA MET A 1 -28.55 81.55 26.17
C MET A 1 -28.64 80.24 25.42
N THR A 2 -27.47 79.66 25.18
CA THR A 2 -27.15 78.58 24.25
C THR A 2 -27.57 77.23 24.81
N GLY A 3 -28.47 76.53 24.11
CA GLY A 3 -28.87 75.16 24.42
C GLY A 3 -27.82 74.17 23.90
N GLU A 4 -27.15 73.51 24.83
CA GLU A 4 -26.11 72.51 24.60
C GLU A 4 -26.75 71.21 24.10
N THR A 5 -26.56 70.89 22.81
CA THR A 5 -26.97 69.61 22.22
C THR A 5 -25.92 68.54 22.54
N ASN A 6 -26.29 67.62 23.44
CA ASN A 6 -25.47 66.49 23.85
C ASN A 6 -25.43 65.44 22.72
N PRO A 7 -24.25 65.03 22.19
CA PRO A 7 -24.17 64.04 21.13
C PRO A 7 -24.42 62.62 21.68
N PRO A 8 -25.07 61.72 20.91
CA PRO A 8 -25.31 60.35 21.35
C PRO A 8 -23.98 59.58 21.46
N ALA A 9 -23.80 58.94 22.62
CA ALA A 9 -22.72 58.01 22.88
C ALA A 9 -22.71 56.91 21.81
N ARG A 10 -21.63 56.87 21.01
CA ARG A 10 -21.38 55.81 20.05
C ARG A 10 -21.14 54.52 20.84
N GLU A 11 -22.12 53.63 20.87
CA GLU A 11 -21.94 52.23 21.25
C GLU A 11 -20.99 51.59 20.22
N GLY A 12 -19.69 51.72 20.47
CA GLY A 12 -18.66 50.97 19.78
C GLY A 12 -18.91 49.50 20.06
N LEU A 13 -19.57 48.82 19.10
CA LEU A 13 -19.76 47.39 19.10
C LEU A 13 -18.45 46.72 19.50
N ARG A 14 -18.50 46.01 20.64
CA ARG A 14 -17.46 45.14 21.18
C ARG A 14 -17.27 43.88 20.30
N LEU A 15 -17.13 44.06 18.99
CA LEU A 15 -17.03 42.98 18.01
C LEU A 15 -15.68 42.24 18.10
N THR A 16 -14.67 42.86 18.70
CA THR A 16 -13.30 42.32 18.76
C THR A 16 -13.13 41.12 19.69
N ARG A 17 -14.05 40.88 20.65
CA ARG A 17 -13.98 39.71 21.54
C ARG A 17 -14.67 38.45 20.98
N GLY A 18 -15.53 38.59 19.96
CA GLY A 18 -16.23 37.46 19.34
C GLY A 18 -15.42 36.73 18.26
N ILE A 19 -14.50 37.43 17.60
CA ILE A 19 -13.64 36.88 16.55
C ILE A 19 -12.84 35.64 17.01
N PRO A 20 -12.14 35.63 18.16
CA PRO A 20 -11.39 34.44 18.57
C PRO A 20 -12.29 33.24 18.87
N LEU A 21 -13.50 33.46 19.42
CA LEU A 21 -14.46 32.37 19.69
C LEU A 21 -14.96 31.76 18.38
N ILE A 22 -15.28 32.57 17.38
CA ILE A 22 -15.72 32.11 16.07
C ILE A 22 -14.60 31.30 15.39
N LEU A 23 -13.35 31.77 15.45
CA LEU A 23 -12.21 31.05 14.89
C LEU A 23 -11.98 29.70 15.58
N ILE A 24 -12.08 29.64 16.91
CA ILE A 24 -11.97 28.39 17.67
C ILE A 24 -13.11 27.43 17.30
N CYS A 25 -14.35 27.91 17.21
CA CYS A 25 -15.48 27.09 16.80
C CYS A 25 -15.30 26.54 15.37
N LEU A 26 -14.83 27.36 14.43
CA LEU A 26 -14.56 26.93 13.05
C LEU A 26 -13.44 25.88 13.00
N LEU A 27 -12.37 26.05 13.79
CA LEU A 27 -11.30 25.06 13.90
C LEU A 27 -11.80 23.74 14.49
N LEU A 28 -12.64 23.78 15.52
CA LEU A 28 -13.23 22.58 16.13
C LEU A 28 -14.15 21.86 15.15
N VAL A 29 -15.02 22.59 14.44
CA VAL A 29 -15.89 21.99 13.42
C VAL A 29 -15.06 21.35 12.33
N GLY A 30 -14.04 22.05 11.81
CA GLY A 30 -13.12 21.50 10.82
C GLY A 30 -12.40 20.23 11.31
N PHE A 31 -11.90 20.26 12.55
CA PHE A 31 -11.23 19.11 13.16
C PHE A 31 -12.18 17.92 13.36
N CYS A 32 -13.40 18.15 13.83
CA CYS A 32 -14.42 17.12 13.96
C CYS A 32 -14.79 16.52 12.58
N SER A 33 -14.92 17.35 11.54
CA SER A 33 -15.17 16.87 10.18
C SER A 33 -14.02 15.99 9.67
N LEU A 34 -12.77 16.34 9.96
CA LEU A 34 -11.61 15.52 9.61
C LEU A 34 -11.62 14.16 10.33
N ILE A 35 -11.98 14.12 11.62
CA ILE A 35 -12.12 12.86 12.37
C ILE A 35 -13.22 12.00 11.76
N VAL A 36 -14.38 12.57 11.45
CA VAL A 36 -15.49 11.82 10.83
C VAL A 36 -15.06 11.22 9.50
N LEU A 37 -14.39 12.00 8.65
CA LEU A 37 -13.86 11.50 7.37
C LEU A 37 -12.81 10.40 7.56
N ALA A 38 -11.96 10.49 8.58
CA ALA A 38 -10.94 9.47 8.87
C ALA A 38 -11.52 8.14 9.41
N VAL A 39 -12.68 8.18 10.07
CA VAL A 39 -13.31 7.00 10.70
C VAL A 39 -14.36 6.35 9.81
N LEU A 40 -14.91 7.07 8.83
CA LEU A 40 -15.88 6.50 7.88
C LEU A 40 -15.22 5.37 7.06
N PRO A 41 -15.88 4.20 6.95
CA PRO A 41 -15.33 3.07 6.23
C PRO A 41 -15.17 3.40 4.75
N ASN A 42 -14.07 2.94 4.16
CA ASN A 42 -13.85 3.05 2.73
C ASN A 42 -14.93 2.25 1.97
N SER A 43 -15.71 2.93 1.12
CA SER A 43 -16.77 2.30 0.32
C SER A 43 -16.25 1.32 -0.72
N THR A 44 -14.97 1.41 -1.09
CA THR A 44 -14.32 0.52 -2.06
C THR A 44 -13.87 -0.80 -1.41
N PHE A 45 -13.70 -0.81 -0.08
CA PHE A 45 -13.41 -2.04 0.66
C PHE A 45 -14.67 -2.91 0.74
N ALA A 46 -14.59 -4.11 0.18
CA ALA A 46 -15.67 -5.07 0.14
C ALA A 46 -15.19 -6.38 0.76
N PRO A 47 -15.66 -6.76 1.96
CA PRO A 47 -15.29 -8.03 2.55
C PRO A 47 -15.73 -9.19 1.63
N PRO A 48 -15.04 -10.34 1.68
CA PRO A 48 -15.41 -11.51 0.89
C PRO A 48 -16.88 -11.88 1.10
N LEU A 49 -17.61 -12.05 0.00
CA LEU A 49 -18.96 -12.63 0.01
C LEU A 49 -18.92 -14.16 0.01
N GLU A 50 -17.79 -14.74 -0.40
CA GLU A 50 -17.55 -16.18 -0.45
C GLU A 50 -17.41 -16.77 0.96
N SER A 51 -17.74 -18.05 1.12
CA SER A 51 -17.49 -18.74 2.40
C SER A 51 -15.99 -18.91 2.65
N SER A 52 -15.59 -19.03 3.92
CA SER A 52 -14.17 -19.28 4.28
C SER A 52 -13.58 -20.50 3.56
N GLU A 53 -14.38 -21.56 3.36
CA GLU A 53 -13.98 -22.76 2.63
C GLU A 53 -13.69 -22.48 1.14
N GLN A 54 -14.52 -21.64 0.49
CA GLN A 54 -14.33 -21.26 -0.91
C GLN A 54 -13.08 -20.40 -1.09
N ILE A 55 -12.88 -19.41 -0.22
CA ILE A 55 -11.69 -18.54 -0.22
C ILE A 55 -10.42 -19.39 -0.07
N ASP A 56 -10.41 -20.31 0.89
CA ASP A 56 -9.28 -21.17 1.18
C ASP A 56 -9.00 -22.19 0.04
N ALA A 57 -10.05 -22.74 -0.58
CA ALA A 57 -9.90 -23.58 -1.77
C ALA A 57 -9.31 -22.82 -2.96
N ARG A 58 -9.75 -21.56 -3.18
CA ARG A 58 -9.22 -20.69 -4.23
C ARG A 58 -7.77 -20.31 -3.97
N ALA A 59 -7.43 -19.91 -2.75
CA ALA A 59 -6.07 -19.59 -2.33
C ALA A 59 -5.13 -20.78 -2.59
N ARG A 60 -5.51 -22.01 -2.19
CA ARG A 60 -4.74 -23.22 -2.51
C ARG A 60 -4.59 -23.50 -3.99
N SER A 61 -5.63 -23.22 -4.78
CA SER A 61 -5.56 -23.39 -6.23
C SER A 61 -4.57 -22.40 -6.84
N PHE A 62 -4.61 -21.14 -6.40
CA PHE A 62 -3.68 -20.10 -6.79
C PHE A 62 -2.23 -20.47 -6.44
N GLU A 63 -1.95 -20.86 -5.19
CA GLU A 63 -0.61 -21.24 -4.73
C GLU A 63 -0.01 -22.39 -5.57
N ARG A 64 -0.81 -23.42 -5.83
CA ARG A 64 -0.38 -24.56 -6.66
C ARG A 64 -0.07 -24.14 -8.08
N ALA A 65 -0.94 -23.33 -8.70
CA ALA A 65 -0.74 -22.84 -10.06
C ALA A 65 0.50 -21.94 -10.15
N PHE A 66 0.67 -21.02 -9.19
CA PHE A 66 1.81 -20.12 -9.12
C PHE A 66 3.13 -20.88 -8.94
N THR A 67 3.17 -21.82 -8.00
CA THR A 67 4.34 -22.67 -7.74
C THR A 67 4.69 -23.55 -8.94
N ALA A 68 3.67 -24.13 -9.61
CA ALA A 68 3.87 -24.94 -10.80
C ALA A 68 4.50 -24.12 -11.94
N GLU A 69 4.02 -22.90 -12.18
CA GLU A 69 4.61 -22.02 -13.20
C GLU A 69 6.02 -21.58 -12.83
N PHE A 70 6.28 -21.28 -11.56
CA PHE A 70 7.59 -20.82 -11.09
C PHE A 70 8.66 -21.92 -11.16
N THR A 71 8.29 -23.17 -10.86
CA THR A 71 9.23 -24.31 -10.84
C THR A 71 9.41 -24.99 -12.20
N ARG A 72 8.49 -24.75 -13.14
CA ARG A 72 8.50 -25.34 -14.48
C ARG A 72 9.85 -25.14 -15.17
N VAL A 73 10.41 -26.23 -15.69
CA VAL A 73 11.65 -26.20 -16.47
C VAL A 73 11.32 -25.72 -17.88
N ARG A 74 12.01 -24.67 -18.32
CA ARG A 74 11.86 -24.07 -19.65
C ARG A 74 13.17 -24.25 -20.43
N PRO A 75 13.11 -24.68 -21.71
CA PRO A 75 14.31 -25.00 -22.49
C PRO A 75 15.02 -23.74 -23.04
N SER A 76 14.29 -22.64 -23.21
CA SER A 76 14.81 -21.35 -23.69
C SER A 76 14.87 -20.33 -22.55
N ALA A 77 15.79 -19.37 -22.65
CA ALA A 77 15.81 -18.18 -21.80
C ALA A 77 14.76 -17.14 -22.25
N GLU A 78 13.67 -17.57 -22.87
CA GLU A 78 12.62 -16.68 -23.33
C GLU A 78 11.82 -16.12 -22.15
N PRO A 79 11.39 -14.84 -22.22
CA PRO A 79 10.49 -14.26 -21.23
C PRO A 79 9.18 -15.04 -21.15
N TRP A 80 8.69 -15.22 -19.93
CA TRP A 80 7.41 -15.89 -19.66
C TRP A 80 6.63 -15.11 -18.60
N GLY A 81 5.31 -15.19 -18.65
CA GLY A 81 4.44 -14.37 -17.79
C GLY A 81 3.51 -15.19 -16.91
N ILE A 82 3.24 -14.71 -15.71
CA ILE A 82 2.13 -15.16 -14.86
C ILE A 82 1.10 -14.04 -14.81
N ARG A 83 -0.14 -14.33 -15.20
CA ARG A 83 -1.28 -13.44 -14.97
C ARG A 83 -1.98 -13.84 -13.67
N VAL A 84 -1.90 -12.97 -12.68
CA VAL A 84 -2.59 -13.08 -11.39
C VAL A 84 -3.86 -12.26 -11.47
N ARG A 85 -5.02 -12.90 -11.28
CA ARG A 85 -6.30 -12.18 -11.24
C ARG A 85 -6.49 -11.58 -9.85
N GLU A 86 -7.14 -10.42 -9.78
CA GLU A 86 -7.43 -9.74 -8.52
C GLU A 86 -8.16 -10.65 -7.53
N GLN A 87 -9.17 -11.39 -7.99
CA GLN A 87 -9.92 -12.34 -7.16
C GLN A 87 -9.04 -13.43 -6.53
N ASP A 88 -8.00 -13.90 -7.23
CA ASP A 88 -7.14 -14.97 -6.77
C ASP A 88 -6.09 -14.41 -5.79
N LEU A 89 -5.58 -13.20 -6.07
CA LEU A 89 -4.75 -12.43 -5.16
C LEU A 89 -5.49 -12.14 -3.85
N ASN A 90 -6.73 -11.66 -3.92
CA ASN A 90 -7.54 -11.36 -2.75
C ASN A 90 -7.87 -12.59 -1.93
N ALA A 91 -8.20 -13.72 -2.58
CA ALA A 91 -8.40 -14.97 -1.87
C ALA A 91 -7.14 -15.40 -1.10
N TRP A 92 -5.96 -15.25 -1.72
CA TRP A 92 -4.68 -15.51 -1.05
C TRP A 92 -4.43 -14.53 0.11
N LEU A 93 -4.65 -13.23 -0.10
CA LEU A 93 -4.50 -12.21 0.94
C LEU A 93 -5.41 -12.48 2.15
N TRP A 94 -6.65 -12.93 1.94
CA TRP A 94 -7.55 -13.23 3.06
C TRP A 94 -7.21 -14.53 3.78
N ALA A 95 -6.77 -15.57 3.06
CA ALA A 95 -6.57 -16.89 3.65
C ALA A 95 -5.13 -17.18 4.14
N ARG A 96 -4.13 -16.44 3.67
CA ARG A 96 -2.71 -16.78 3.86
C ARG A 96 -1.85 -15.64 4.35
N PHE A 97 -2.20 -14.40 4.02
CA PHE A 97 -1.42 -13.25 4.47
C PHE A 97 -1.32 -13.15 6.00
N PRO A 98 -2.38 -13.36 6.81
CA PRO A 98 -2.25 -13.28 8.27
C PRO A 98 -1.22 -14.26 8.82
N ASP A 99 -1.29 -15.52 8.39
CA ASP A 99 -0.33 -16.55 8.79
C ASP A 99 1.07 -16.23 8.29
N TRP A 100 1.20 -15.75 7.04
CA TRP A 100 2.49 -15.37 6.47
C TRP A 100 3.16 -14.23 7.23
N VAL A 101 2.40 -13.18 7.60
CA VAL A 101 2.92 -12.05 8.38
C VAL A 101 3.30 -12.48 9.79
N ALA A 102 2.55 -13.41 10.40
CA ALA A 102 2.83 -13.92 11.75
C ALA A 102 4.17 -14.66 11.86
N HIS A 103 4.81 -15.03 10.74
CA HIS A 103 6.16 -15.61 10.74
C HIS A 103 7.28 -14.57 10.92
N PHE A 104 6.98 -13.27 10.80
CA PHE A 104 7.96 -12.21 10.92
C PHE A 104 7.84 -11.50 12.27
N ASP A 105 8.93 -11.51 13.04
CA ASP A 105 9.01 -10.80 14.32
C ASP A 105 8.86 -9.29 14.10
N GLY A 106 8.02 -8.64 14.93
CA GLY A 106 7.86 -7.17 14.94
C GLY A 106 6.74 -6.63 14.04
N VAL A 107 6.08 -7.47 13.23
CA VAL A 107 5.01 -7.05 12.32
C VAL A 107 3.60 -7.17 12.95
N ASP A 108 3.52 -7.09 14.29
CA ASP A 108 2.30 -7.29 15.09
C ASP A 108 1.15 -6.35 14.66
N ALA A 109 1.48 -5.12 14.25
CA ALA A 109 0.49 -4.12 13.84
C ALA A 109 -0.17 -4.44 12.49
N VAL A 110 0.52 -5.15 11.58
CA VAL A 110 -0.03 -5.57 10.28
C VAL A 110 -0.76 -6.89 10.43
N ALA A 111 -0.23 -7.82 11.23
CA ALA A 111 -0.89 -9.09 11.55
C ALA A 111 -2.23 -8.86 12.29
N ALA A 112 -2.34 -7.78 13.06
CA ALA A 112 -3.58 -7.37 13.73
C ALA A 112 -4.65 -6.79 12.78
N GLN A 113 -4.33 -6.52 11.50
CA GLN A 113 -5.32 -6.02 10.56
C GLN A 113 -6.13 -7.19 9.95
N PRO A 114 -7.43 -7.29 10.24
CA PRO A 114 -8.15 -8.54 10.04
C PRO A 114 -8.38 -8.90 8.57
N LEU A 115 -8.32 -7.93 7.64
CA LEU A 115 -8.58 -8.15 6.22
C LEU A 115 -7.84 -7.13 5.36
N LEU A 116 -6.95 -7.62 4.50
CA LEU A 116 -6.27 -6.86 3.44
C LEU A 116 -6.91 -7.19 2.09
N GLN A 117 -7.19 -6.18 1.27
CA GLN A 117 -7.75 -6.33 -0.07
C GLN A 117 -6.90 -5.56 -1.07
N ALA A 118 -6.55 -6.21 -2.17
CA ALA A 118 -5.99 -5.57 -3.36
C ALA A 118 -7.10 -5.15 -4.34
N ASN A 119 -6.94 -3.96 -4.91
CA ASN A 119 -7.64 -3.51 -6.10
C ASN A 119 -6.57 -3.23 -7.17
N LEU A 120 -6.70 -3.89 -8.31
CA LEU A 120 -5.75 -3.83 -9.42
C LEU A 120 -6.35 -2.96 -10.54
N GLU A 121 -5.71 -1.83 -10.78
CA GLU A 121 -6.12 -0.91 -11.85
C GLU A 121 -4.96 -0.69 -12.81
N GLN A 122 -5.25 -0.18 -14.01
CA GLN A 122 -4.22 0.11 -14.99
C GLN A 122 -3.07 0.99 -14.42
N GLY A 123 -1.87 0.43 -14.35
CA GLY A 123 -0.65 1.12 -13.88
C GLY A 123 -0.54 1.32 -12.36
N ARG A 124 -1.46 0.79 -11.54
CA ARG A 124 -1.42 0.94 -10.08
C ARG A 124 -2.01 -0.25 -9.32
N ILE A 125 -1.45 -0.49 -8.13
CA ILE A 125 -1.95 -1.43 -7.14
C ILE A 125 -2.45 -0.61 -5.95
N GLN A 126 -3.66 -0.90 -5.49
CA GLN A 126 -4.19 -0.37 -4.25
C GLN A 126 -4.31 -1.51 -3.24
N LEU A 127 -3.63 -1.39 -2.11
CA LEU A 127 -3.85 -2.24 -0.94
C LEU A 127 -4.74 -1.50 0.03
N MET A 128 -5.82 -2.14 0.44
CA MET A 128 -6.88 -1.52 1.23
C MET A 128 -7.15 -2.36 2.47
N THR A 129 -7.39 -1.67 3.56
CA THR A 129 -7.94 -2.22 4.78
C THR A 129 -9.24 -1.47 5.06
N ARG A 130 -9.89 -1.76 6.19
CA ARG A 130 -11.13 -1.05 6.57
C ARG A 130 -10.95 0.47 6.66
N SER A 131 -9.76 0.92 7.06
CA SER A 131 -9.47 2.32 7.36
C SER A 131 -8.37 2.92 6.49
N LEU A 132 -7.57 2.13 5.77
CA LEU A 132 -6.43 2.66 5.02
C LEU A 132 -6.49 2.21 3.55
N ILE A 133 -6.16 3.12 2.64
CA ILE A 133 -5.87 2.83 1.24
C ILE A 133 -4.42 3.22 0.98
N PHE A 134 -3.65 2.28 0.46
CA PHE A 134 -2.27 2.45 0.06
C PHE A 134 -2.14 2.17 -1.44
N ALA A 135 -1.91 3.23 -2.22
CA ALA A 135 -1.79 3.13 -3.67
C ALA A 135 -0.33 3.27 -4.11
N PHE A 136 0.13 2.39 -4.98
CA PHE A 136 1.49 2.42 -5.49
C PHE A 136 1.61 1.86 -6.90
N THR A 137 2.70 2.21 -7.58
CA THR A 137 3.09 1.68 -8.88
C THR A 137 4.41 0.92 -8.73
N PRO A 138 4.42 -0.40 -9.00
CA PRO A 138 5.66 -1.17 -9.05
C PRO A 138 6.42 -0.85 -10.34
N VAL A 139 7.74 -0.65 -10.24
CA VAL A 139 8.64 -0.44 -11.37
C VAL A 139 9.84 -1.37 -11.21
N VAL A 140 10.19 -2.11 -12.26
CA VAL A 140 11.36 -2.99 -12.24
C VAL A 140 12.55 -2.25 -12.85
N GLU A 141 13.60 -2.02 -12.06
CA GLU A 141 14.82 -1.34 -12.46
C GLU A 141 16.05 -2.15 -12.02
N ALA A 142 16.95 -2.46 -12.95
CA ALA A 142 18.27 -3.06 -12.65
C ALA A 142 18.23 -4.25 -11.65
N ARG A 143 17.33 -5.22 -11.89
CA ARG A 143 17.07 -6.40 -11.03
C ARG A 143 16.53 -6.10 -9.63
N ARG A 144 15.94 -4.93 -9.45
CA ARG A 144 15.20 -4.56 -8.24
C ARG A 144 13.80 -4.10 -8.63
N THR A 145 12.83 -4.40 -7.78
CA THR A 145 11.47 -3.88 -7.91
C THR A 145 11.33 -2.71 -6.94
N ARG A 146 11.14 -1.52 -7.47
CA ARG A 146 10.86 -0.31 -6.70
C ARG A 146 9.37 -0.08 -6.61
N ILE A 147 8.92 0.34 -5.43
CA ILE A 147 7.53 0.69 -5.16
C ILE A 147 7.44 2.21 -5.06
N HIS A 148 6.76 2.84 -6.02
CA HIS A 148 6.54 4.29 -6.01
C HIS A 148 5.15 4.64 -5.49
N PRO A 149 5.01 5.65 -4.61
CA PRO A 149 3.70 6.13 -4.18
C PRO A 149 2.87 6.63 -5.35
N ALA A 150 1.67 6.08 -5.53
CA ALA A 150 0.70 6.56 -6.52
C ALA A 150 -0.29 7.54 -5.89
N HIS A 151 -1.04 8.25 -6.73
CA HIS A 151 -2.20 9.01 -6.25
C HIS A 151 -3.31 8.06 -5.82
N GLY A 152 -3.99 8.40 -4.72
CA GLY A 152 -5.14 7.62 -4.21
C GLY A 152 -4.96 7.03 -2.82
N CYS A 153 -3.85 7.31 -2.12
CA CYS A 153 -3.75 6.95 -0.70
C CYS A 153 -4.80 7.71 0.12
N ALA A 154 -5.43 7.04 1.08
CA ALA A 154 -6.50 7.62 1.91
C ALA A 154 -6.57 6.97 3.29
N LEU A 155 -7.03 7.73 4.29
CA LEU A 155 -7.42 7.24 5.61
C LEU A 155 -8.93 7.42 5.76
N GLY A 156 -9.70 6.33 5.72
CA GLY A 156 -11.14 6.37 5.58
C GLY A 156 -11.52 7.03 4.24
N LEU A 157 -12.18 8.18 4.33
CA LEU A 157 -12.52 9.05 3.19
C LEU A 157 -11.58 10.25 3.06
N LEU A 158 -10.57 10.38 3.92
CA LEU A 158 -9.62 11.49 3.89
C LEU A 158 -8.49 11.19 2.89
N PRO A 159 -8.39 11.90 1.75
CA PRO A 159 -7.28 11.72 0.83
C PRO A 159 -5.98 12.19 1.47
N LEU A 160 -4.94 11.37 1.39
CA LEU A 160 -3.64 11.70 1.94
C LEU A 160 -2.74 12.31 0.85
N PRO A 161 -2.11 13.47 1.10
CA PRO A 161 -1.11 14.01 0.19
C PRO A 161 0.10 13.07 0.11
N ARG A 162 0.73 12.99 -1.07
CA ARG A 162 1.89 12.11 -1.34
C ARG A 162 3.04 12.33 -0.34
N ALA A 163 3.22 13.54 0.18
CA ALA A 163 4.24 13.84 1.18
C ALA A 163 4.07 13.07 2.50
N LEU A 164 2.84 12.67 2.85
CA LEU A 164 2.55 11.88 4.06
C LEU A 164 2.69 10.37 3.82
N PHE A 165 3.04 9.94 2.60
CA PHE A 165 3.19 8.53 2.26
C PHE A 165 4.24 7.82 3.12
N GLY A 166 5.38 8.46 3.38
CA GLY A 166 6.43 7.89 4.22
C GLY A 166 5.96 7.59 5.64
N TRP A 167 5.03 8.40 6.17
CA TRP A 167 4.44 8.16 7.50
C TRP A 167 3.44 6.99 7.50
N THR A 168 2.66 6.81 6.43
CA THR A 168 1.76 5.64 6.32
C THR A 168 2.48 4.35 5.94
N ALA A 169 3.57 4.45 5.17
CA ALA A 169 4.44 3.33 4.81
C ALA A 169 5.26 2.81 6.01
N SER A 170 5.30 3.54 7.13
CA SER A 170 5.75 3.01 8.41
C SER A 170 4.63 2.36 9.25
N ALA A 171 3.35 2.63 8.93
CA ALA A 171 2.21 2.05 9.65
C ALA A 171 1.88 0.63 9.17
N ILE A 172 2.09 0.36 7.89
CA ILE A 172 2.32 -0.99 7.37
C ILE A 172 3.84 -1.09 7.38
N ASP A 173 4.48 -1.85 8.26
CA ASP A 173 5.96 -1.87 8.38
C ASP A 173 6.62 -2.47 7.13
N LEU A 174 6.56 -1.73 6.01
CA LEU A 174 6.99 -2.18 4.68
C LEU A 174 8.51 -2.32 4.63
N ASP A 175 9.22 -1.54 5.43
CA ASP A 175 10.67 -1.66 5.58
C ASP A 175 11.02 -2.97 6.27
N GLN A 176 10.31 -3.36 7.33
CA GLN A 176 10.51 -4.67 7.95
C GLN A 176 10.02 -5.83 7.08
N MET A 177 8.86 -5.70 6.42
CA MET A 177 8.37 -6.72 5.48
C MET A 177 9.31 -6.90 4.28
N SER A 178 9.85 -5.80 3.74
CA SER A 178 10.84 -5.88 2.66
C SER A 178 12.18 -6.42 3.14
N SER A 179 12.61 -6.07 4.35
CA SER A 179 13.81 -6.64 4.99
C SER A 179 13.64 -8.12 5.30
N ALA A 180 12.45 -8.56 5.69
CA ALA A 180 12.08 -9.97 5.86
C ALA A 180 12.11 -10.73 4.53
N LEU A 181 11.55 -10.15 3.47
CA LEU A 181 11.62 -10.69 2.11
C LEU A 181 13.06 -10.76 1.58
N ALA A 182 13.88 -9.76 1.86
CA ALA A 182 15.28 -9.68 1.45
C ALA A 182 16.23 -10.49 2.36
N GLY A 183 15.85 -10.75 3.61
CA GLY A 183 16.61 -11.49 4.61
C GLY A 183 16.46 -13.01 4.50
N SER A 184 15.50 -13.50 3.70
CA SER A 184 15.42 -14.89 3.27
C SER A 184 16.75 -15.31 2.64
N GLU A 185 17.32 -16.46 3.05
CA GLU A 185 18.62 -16.99 2.61
C GLU A 185 18.80 -17.03 1.07
N ALA A 186 17.68 -17.04 0.33
CA ALA A 186 17.66 -16.94 -1.13
C ALA A 186 18.18 -15.58 -1.67
N SER A 187 18.02 -14.47 -0.95
CA SER A 187 18.49 -13.14 -1.38
C SER A 187 19.95 -12.83 -1.04
N GLN A 188 20.53 -13.51 -0.04
CA GLN A 188 21.91 -13.27 0.40
C GLN A 188 22.99 -13.68 -0.61
N ARG A 189 22.64 -14.45 -1.65
CA ARG A 189 23.60 -14.91 -2.69
C ARG A 189 23.73 -13.96 -3.89
N ILE A 190 22.96 -12.87 -3.95
CA ILE A 190 23.19 -11.82 -4.95
C ILE A 190 24.38 -10.99 -4.45
N PRO A 191 25.52 -10.93 -5.16
CA PRO A 191 26.68 -10.17 -4.69
C PRO A 191 26.29 -8.71 -4.50
N ALA A 192 26.40 -8.23 -3.26
CA ALA A 192 26.10 -6.86 -2.81
C ALA A 192 27.05 -5.79 -3.37
N LYS A 193 27.66 -6.03 -4.54
CA LYS A 193 28.67 -5.17 -5.15
C LYS A 193 28.13 -4.52 -6.42
N ALA A 194 27.08 -3.72 -6.24
CA ALA A 194 26.75 -2.64 -7.15
C ALA A 194 26.65 -1.38 -6.30
N GLU A 195 27.74 -0.63 -6.28
CA GLU A 195 27.81 0.76 -5.82
C GLU A 195 26.69 1.53 -6.51
N PHE A 196 25.71 2.00 -5.73
CA PHE A 196 24.90 3.14 -6.10
C PHE A 196 24.49 3.86 -4.81
N GLU A 197 25.37 4.76 -4.38
CA GLU A 197 24.98 5.95 -3.64
C GLU A 197 24.13 6.80 -4.60
N GLU A 198 22.82 6.84 -4.40
CA GLU A 198 22.03 8.00 -4.81
C GLU A 198 20.73 8.08 -4.00
N THR A 199 20.80 8.94 -2.98
CA THR A 199 19.79 9.93 -2.62
C THR A 199 18.51 9.87 -3.47
N SER A 200 17.49 9.13 -3.01
CA SER A 200 16.13 9.36 -3.51
C SER A 200 15.09 9.02 -2.45
N THR A 201 14.46 10.09 -2.01
CA THR A 201 13.21 10.15 -1.27
C THR A 201 12.16 9.16 -1.80
N SER A 202 11.65 8.31 -0.91
CA SER A 202 10.32 7.66 -0.95
C SER A 202 10.09 6.43 -1.84
N GLY A 203 10.90 5.37 -1.75
CA GLY A 203 10.53 4.07 -2.33
C GLY A 203 11.18 2.88 -1.63
N VAL A 204 10.42 1.79 -1.46
CA VAL A 204 10.93 0.50 -0.94
C VAL A 204 11.45 -0.31 -2.13
N SER A 205 12.63 -0.92 -1.98
CA SER A 205 13.28 -1.72 -3.03
C SER A 205 13.30 -3.20 -2.66
N LEU A 206 12.73 -4.03 -3.51
CA LEU A 206 12.73 -5.49 -3.37
C LEU A 206 13.68 -6.14 -4.39
N PRO A 207 14.27 -7.31 -4.08
CA PRO A 207 15.00 -8.09 -5.07
C PRO A 207 14.05 -8.52 -6.20
N ALA A 208 14.50 -8.43 -7.45
CA ALA A 208 13.76 -8.95 -8.61
C ALA A 208 14.26 -10.34 -9.03
N GLY A 209 15.36 -10.84 -8.48
CA GLY A 209 15.93 -12.14 -8.80
C GLY A 209 15.75 -13.15 -7.67
N PHE A 210 15.35 -14.38 -8.01
CA PHE A 210 15.10 -15.48 -7.08
C PHE A 210 15.94 -16.71 -7.45
N PHE A 211 16.72 -17.24 -6.52
CA PHE A 211 17.46 -18.48 -6.73
C PHE A 211 16.60 -19.69 -6.42
N LEU A 212 16.57 -20.64 -7.36
CA LEU A 212 15.95 -21.95 -7.18
C LEU A 212 16.98 -22.93 -6.62
N GLY A 213 16.50 -23.93 -5.86
CA GLY A 213 17.36 -24.96 -5.27
C GLY A 213 18.11 -25.85 -6.27
N ASP A 214 17.75 -25.79 -7.56
CA ASP A 214 18.39 -26.51 -8.65
C ASP A 214 19.48 -25.70 -9.39
N GLY A 215 19.82 -24.52 -8.87
CA GLY A 215 20.87 -23.64 -9.39
C GLY A 215 20.40 -22.65 -10.45
N ARG A 216 19.12 -22.66 -10.84
CA ARG A 216 18.55 -21.65 -11.74
C ARG A 216 18.26 -20.34 -10.99
N THR A 217 18.24 -19.24 -11.74
CA THR A 217 17.77 -17.93 -11.26
C THR A 217 16.54 -17.52 -12.06
N VAL A 218 15.51 -17.04 -11.37
CA VAL A 218 14.31 -16.45 -11.97
C VAL A 218 14.36 -14.95 -11.74
N ASP A 219 14.54 -14.18 -12.81
CA ASP A 219 14.56 -12.72 -12.77
C ASP A 219 13.19 -12.18 -13.20
N LEU A 220 12.55 -11.39 -12.36
CA LEU A 220 11.39 -10.57 -12.69
C LEU A 220 11.88 -9.41 -13.56
N LEU A 221 11.36 -9.34 -14.78
CA LEU A 221 11.69 -8.34 -15.79
C LEU A 221 10.71 -7.17 -15.79
N GLU A 222 9.44 -7.47 -15.59
CA GLU A 222 8.38 -6.47 -15.72
C GLU A 222 7.19 -6.80 -14.82
N VAL A 223 6.55 -5.75 -14.32
CA VAL A 223 5.27 -5.83 -13.63
C VAL A 223 4.29 -4.93 -14.36
N GLN A 224 3.27 -5.52 -14.96
CA GLN A 224 2.18 -4.79 -15.59
C GLN A 224 0.91 -4.96 -14.75
N THR A 225 0.17 -3.87 -14.61
CA THR A 225 -1.13 -3.87 -13.95
C THR A 225 -2.18 -3.43 -14.96
N ASP A 226 -3.25 -4.19 -15.00
CA ASP A 226 -4.39 -4.08 -15.89
C ASP A 226 -5.66 -4.18 -15.03
N ASP A 227 -6.81 -3.79 -15.56
CA ASP A 227 -8.05 -3.75 -14.78
C ASP A 227 -8.43 -5.16 -14.29
N GLY A 228 -8.27 -5.39 -12.99
CA GLY A 228 -8.50 -6.67 -12.31
C GLY A 228 -7.40 -7.73 -12.50
N ALA A 229 -6.22 -7.36 -13.01
CA ALA A 229 -5.11 -8.31 -13.16
C ALA A 229 -3.71 -7.72 -13.01
N LEU A 230 -2.81 -8.53 -12.46
CA LEU A 230 -1.39 -8.27 -12.34
C LEU A 230 -0.66 -9.27 -13.23
N VAL A 231 0.13 -8.78 -14.18
CA VAL A 231 0.98 -9.60 -15.04
C VAL A 231 2.42 -9.44 -14.59
N LEU A 232 3.03 -10.55 -14.19
CA LEU A 232 4.42 -10.63 -13.79
C LEU A 232 5.20 -11.30 -14.90
N VAL A 233 6.17 -10.61 -15.51
CA VAL A 233 7.02 -11.15 -16.57
C VAL A 233 8.37 -11.53 -15.99
N PHE A 234 8.78 -12.77 -16.22
CA PHE A 234 9.99 -13.37 -15.70
C PHE A 234 10.87 -13.89 -16.82
N GLN A 235 12.15 -14.10 -16.49
CA GLN A 235 13.10 -14.83 -17.31
C GLN A 235 13.86 -15.80 -16.41
N THR A 236 14.10 -17.01 -16.92
CA THR A 236 14.87 -18.02 -16.18
C THR A 236 16.24 -18.18 -16.81
N THR A 237 17.29 -18.00 -16.00
CA THR A 237 18.69 -18.20 -16.38
C THR A 237 19.31 -19.31 -15.53
N ARG A 238 20.43 -19.86 -16.01
CA ARG A 238 21.21 -20.90 -15.32
C ARG A 238 22.59 -20.37 -14.97
#